data_AF-A0A730EK82-F1
#
_entry.id   AF-A0A730EK82-F1
#
_cell.length_a   1.000
_cell.length_b   1.000
_cell.length_c   1.000
_cell.angle_alpha   90.00
_cell.angle_beta   90.00
_cell.angle_gamma   90.00
#
_symmetry.space_group_name_H-M   'P 1'
#
loop_
_entity.id
_entity.type
_entity.pdbx_description
1 polymer ?
#
loop_
_entity_poly.entity_id
_entity_poly.type
_entity_poly.pdbx_seq_one_letter_code
_entity_poly.pdbx_strand_id
1 'polypeptide(L)'
;MSETLSETNTPNDNNDRPWWGLASPVTPCFGARLVQEGNQLHYLADRADIRGQFSDADAHHLDQAFPLLMKQLELMLISAELNPHHQHTVTLYAKGLTCEADTLGSCGYVYMTVYPTPVAPPILKPNQQTKASIHQLTKYF
;
A
#
# COMPACT_ATOMS: atom_id res chain seq x y z
N MET A 1 -19.01 2.03 -45.32
CA MET A 1 -18.22 0.99 -44.66
C MET A 1 -16.88 1.63 -44.33
N SER A 2 -16.82 2.58 -43.38
CA SER A 2 -16.61 2.35 -41.93
C SER A 2 -15.19 1.77 -41.70
N GLU A 3 -14.24 2.36 -40.98
CA GLU A 3 -14.26 3.43 -39.98
C GLU A 3 -12.89 4.14 -39.91
N THR A 4 -12.94 5.42 -39.53
CA THR A 4 -11.87 6.20 -38.92
C THR A 4 -11.56 5.64 -37.53
N LEU A 5 -10.31 5.29 -37.22
CA LEU A 5 -9.88 5.12 -35.84
C LEU A 5 -8.80 6.15 -35.52
N SER A 6 -9.24 7.06 -34.67
CA SER A 6 -8.60 8.26 -34.18
C SER A 6 -7.28 7.95 -33.46
N GLU A 7 -6.28 8.78 -33.71
CA GLU A 7 -5.20 9.02 -32.76
C GLU A 7 -5.82 9.24 -31.37
N THR A 8 -5.36 8.46 -30.39
CA THR A 8 -5.38 8.92 -28.99
C THR A 8 -3.93 8.95 -28.54
N ASN A 9 -3.23 10.01 -28.95
CA ASN A 9 -2.09 10.53 -28.21
C ASN A 9 -2.59 10.79 -26.79
N THR A 10 -2.32 9.86 -25.87
CA THR A 10 -2.49 10.12 -24.45
C THR A 10 -1.56 11.27 -24.07
N PRO A 11 -2.08 12.35 -23.45
CA PRO A 11 -1.27 13.51 -23.13
C PRO A 11 -0.23 13.13 -22.09
N ASN A 12 1.04 13.30 -22.47
CA ASN A 12 2.20 13.66 -21.66
C ASN A 12 1.88 13.86 -20.16
N ASP A 13 2.00 12.81 -19.36
CA ASP A 13 2.02 12.94 -17.90
C ASP A 13 3.37 13.53 -17.53
N ASN A 14 3.36 14.76 -16.99
CA ASN A 14 4.52 15.58 -16.68
C ASN A 14 5.68 14.77 -16.10
N ASN A 15 6.68 14.53 -16.95
CA ASN A 15 7.86 13.72 -16.70
C ASN A 15 8.93 14.46 -15.86
N ASP A 16 8.54 15.53 -15.16
CA ASP A 16 9.50 16.42 -14.51
C ASP A 16 9.89 15.91 -13.11
N ARG A 17 9.12 15.01 -12.49
CA ARG A 17 9.51 14.30 -11.27
C ARG A 17 9.02 12.84 -11.27
N PRO A 18 9.92 11.85 -11.43
CA PRO A 18 9.55 10.45 -11.31
C PRO A 18 9.15 10.15 -9.86
N TRP A 19 8.05 9.41 -9.69
CA TRP A 19 7.68 8.85 -8.39
C TRP A 19 8.77 7.90 -7.90
N TRP A 20 9.21 8.08 -6.65
CA TRP A 20 10.33 7.33 -6.10
C TRP A 20 9.95 5.99 -5.47
N GLY A 21 8.73 5.86 -4.94
CA GLY A 21 8.28 4.63 -4.26
C GLY A 21 7.82 3.54 -5.22
N LEU A 22 7.21 2.49 -4.65
CA LEU A 22 6.45 1.52 -5.44
C LEU A 22 5.17 2.15 -5.98
N ALA A 23 4.77 1.77 -7.20
CA ALA A 23 3.51 2.24 -7.75
C ALA A 23 2.35 1.76 -6.86
N SER A 24 1.51 2.68 -6.38
CA SER A 24 0.30 2.37 -5.63
C SER A 24 -0.89 3.14 -6.19
N PRO A 25 -2.07 2.49 -6.32
CA PRO A 25 -3.31 3.16 -6.68
C PRO A 25 -3.97 3.88 -5.48
N VAL A 26 -3.45 3.69 -4.25
CA VAL A 26 -4.05 4.23 -3.03
C VAL A 26 -3.62 5.68 -2.82
N THR A 27 -4.58 6.54 -2.45
CA THR A 27 -4.34 7.93 -2.06
C THR A 27 -5.08 8.21 -0.75
N PRO A 28 -4.44 8.81 0.27
CA PRO A 28 -3.06 9.28 0.29
C PRO A 28 -2.03 8.15 0.39
N CYS A 29 -0.82 8.37 -0.15
CA CYS A 29 0.32 7.48 0.04
C CYS A 29 1.65 8.25 0.09
N PHE A 30 2.60 7.71 0.83
CA PHE A 30 3.99 8.15 0.92
C PHE A 30 4.86 7.10 0.23
N GLY A 31 5.74 7.51 -0.68
CA GLY A 31 6.64 6.62 -1.39
C GLY A 31 8.08 7.04 -1.25
N ALA A 32 8.99 6.08 -1.14
CA ALA A 32 10.42 6.35 -1.06
C ALA A 32 11.25 5.29 -1.79
N ARG A 33 12.39 5.73 -2.34
CA ARG A 33 13.46 4.85 -2.83
C ARG A 33 14.62 4.89 -1.84
N LEU A 34 14.69 3.88 -0.99
CA LEU A 34 15.74 3.71 0.01
C LEU A 34 17.02 3.21 -0.65
N VAL A 35 18.16 3.73 -0.23
CA VAL A 35 19.47 3.21 -0.65
C VAL A 35 19.83 2.02 0.23
N GLN A 36 20.20 0.91 -0.39
CA GLN A 36 20.62 -0.30 0.29
C GLN A 36 22.16 -0.38 0.29
N GLU A 37 22.77 -0.43 1.48
CA GLU A 37 24.19 -0.72 1.68
C GLU A 37 24.33 -2.02 2.49
N GLY A 38 24.60 -3.13 1.81
CA GLY A 38 24.53 -4.45 2.44
C GLY A 38 23.11 -4.71 2.97
N ASN A 39 22.94 -4.78 4.28
CA ASN A 39 21.64 -4.97 4.93
C ASN A 39 21.11 -3.69 5.60
N GLN A 40 21.79 -2.56 5.44
CA GLN A 40 21.37 -1.27 5.98
C GLN A 40 20.57 -0.48 4.94
N LEU A 41 19.56 0.25 5.41
CA LEU A 41 18.71 1.08 4.58
C LEU A 41 18.85 2.55 4.95
N HIS A 42 19.12 3.36 3.94
CA HIS A 42 19.27 4.81 4.08
C HIS A 42 18.09 5.52 3.43
N TYR A 43 17.38 6.29 4.24
CA TYR A 43 16.33 7.18 3.77
C TYR A 43 16.94 8.47 3.21
N LEU A 44 16.47 8.87 2.04
CA LEU A 44 16.86 10.10 1.35
C LEU A 44 15.60 10.89 1.01
N ALA A 45 15.47 12.10 1.59
CA ALA A 45 14.27 12.92 1.43
C ALA A 45 14.07 13.44 -0.01
N ASP A 46 15.16 13.59 -0.77
CA ASP A 46 15.12 13.92 -2.21
C ASP A 46 14.69 12.73 -3.09
N ARG A 47 14.59 11.53 -2.50
CA ARG A 47 14.09 10.29 -3.11
C ARG A 47 12.81 9.80 -2.44
N ALA A 48 12.00 10.73 -1.96
CA ALA A 48 10.70 10.46 -1.38
C ALA A 48 9.67 11.46 -1.90
N ASP A 49 8.42 11.02 -1.94
CA ASP A 49 7.30 11.84 -2.41
C ASP A 49 5.99 11.41 -1.72
N ILE A 50 5.02 12.32 -1.66
CA ILE A 50 3.69 12.08 -1.10
C ILE A 50 2.66 12.39 -2.18
N ARG A 51 1.76 11.43 -2.43
CA ARG A 51 0.56 11.64 -3.25
C ARG A 51 -0.66 11.81 -2.35
N GLY A 52 -1.44 12.86 -2.61
CA GLY A 52 -2.58 13.24 -1.79
C GLY A 52 -2.17 13.86 -0.45
N GLN A 53 -3.09 13.89 0.49
CA GLN A 53 -2.88 14.47 1.82
C GLN A 53 -3.27 13.48 2.90
N PHE A 54 -2.33 13.16 3.78
CA PHE A 54 -2.59 12.38 4.99
C PHE A 54 -3.43 13.20 5.97
N SER A 55 -4.28 12.53 6.76
CA SER A 55 -4.89 13.14 7.94
C SER A 55 -3.80 13.42 8.99
N ASP A 56 -4.04 14.36 9.91
CA ASP A 56 -3.06 14.65 10.99
C ASP A 56 -2.75 13.40 11.83
N ALA A 57 -3.75 12.55 12.06
CA ALA A 57 -3.59 11.29 12.77
C ALA A 57 -2.71 10.31 11.99
N ASP A 58 -2.95 10.14 10.69
CA ASP A 58 -2.16 9.23 9.85
C ASP A 58 -0.74 9.75 9.61
N ALA A 59 -0.55 11.08 9.50
CA ALA A 59 0.76 11.69 9.43
C ALA A 59 1.57 11.43 10.72
N HIS A 60 0.94 11.58 11.89
CA HIS A 60 1.59 11.22 13.15
C HIS A 60 1.91 9.72 13.21
N HIS A 61 0.99 8.85 12.77
CA HIS A 61 1.25 7.42 12.71
C HIS A 61 2.39 7.08 11.74
N LEU A 62 2.53 7.81 10.63
CA LEU A 62 3.63 7.64 9.69
C LEU A 62 4.97 7.95 10.35
N ASP A 63 5.08 9.07 11.07
CA ASP A 63 6.29 9.43 11.82
C ASP A 63 6.69 8.36 12.85
N GLN A 64 5.70 7.75 13.51
CA GLN A 64 5.94 6.68 14.48
C GLN A 64 6.27 5.33 13.82
N ALA A 65 5.63 5.02 12.70
CA ALA A 65 5.77 3.75 12.00
C ALA A 65 7.06 3.69 11.19
N PHE A 66 7.52 4.81 10.62
CA PHE A 66 8.62 4.84 9.67
C PHE A 66 9.91 4.19 10.23
N PRO A 67 10.40 4.51 11.45
CA PRO A 67 11.56 3.83 12.00
C PRO A 67 11.36 2.32 12.22
N LEU A 68 10.14 1.90 12.56
CA LEU A 68 9.80 0.48 12.76
C LEU A 68 9.81 -0.27 11.42
N LEU A 69 9.23 0.33 10.39
CA LEU A 69 9.23 -0.21 9.03
C LEU A 69 10.66 -0.32 8.49
N MET A 70 11.48 0.73 8.64
CA MET A 70 12.90 0.70 8.24
C MET A 70 13.65 -0.46 8.89
N LYS A 71 13.51 -0.66 10.21
CA LYS A 71 14.15 -1.78 10.91
C LYS A 71 13.63 -3.14 10.48
N GLN A 72 12.33 -3.27 10.23
CA GLN A 72 11.77 -4.53 9.76
C GLN A 72 12.30 -4.88 8.35
N LEU A 73 12.40 -3.90 7.45
CA LEU A 73 12.95 -4.11 6.10
C LEU A 73 14.44 -4.49 6.15
N GLU A 74 15.25 -3.89 7.02
CA GLU A 74 16.65 -4.30 7.25
C GLU A 74 16.74 -5.76 7.74
N LEU A 75 15.85 -6.17 8.67
CA LEU A 75 15.78 -7.56 9.14
C LEU A 75 15.38 -8.53 8.01
N MET A 76 14.49 -8.10 7.11
CA MET A 76 14.07 -8.90 5.95
C MET A 76 15.18 -9.04 4.91
N LEU A 77 16.09 -8.07 4.79
CA LEU A 77 17.32 -8.21 4.00
C LEU A 77 18.26 -9.26 4.63
N ILE A 78 18.41 -9.24 5.95
CA ILE A 78 19.25 -10.23 6.68
C ILE A 78 18.68 -11.65 6.53
N SER A 79 17.36 -11.81 6.60
CA SER A 79 16.69 -13.11 6.44
C SER A 79 16.56 -13.56 4.99
N ALA A 80 16.93 -12.71 4.03
CA ALA A 80 16.73 -12.88 2.59
C ALA A 80 15.26 -13.00 2.13
N GLU A 81 14.30 -12.61 2.98
CA GLU A 81 12.89 -12.47 2.59
C GLU A 81 12.72 -11.32 1.59
N LEU A 82 13.46 -10.22 1.80
CA LEU A 82 13.77 -9.25 0.75
C LEU A 82 15.13 -9.60 0.16
N ASN A 83 15.15 -9.94 -1.13
CA ASN A 83 16.37 -10.30 -1.83
C ASN A 83 16.74 -9.21 -2.86
N PRO A 84 17.96 -8.63 -2.80
CA PRO A 84 18.39 -7.58 -3.73
C PRO A 84 18.36 -7.97 -5.21
N HIS A 85 18.41 -9.27 -5.51
CA HIS A 85 18.46 -9.83 -6.87
C HIS A 85 17.10 -10.29 -7.40
N HIS A 86 16.09 -10.41 -6.54
CA HIS A 86 14.80 -10.95 -6.93
C HIS A 86 13.69 -9.96 -6.60
N GLN A 87 12.84 -9.71 -7.60
CA GLN A 87 11.63 -8.96 -7.38
C GLN A 87 10.67 -9.77 -6.52
N HIS A 88 10.30 -9.22 -5.38
CA HIS A 88 9.34 -9.80 -4.46
C HIS A 88 8.78 -8.72 -3.55
N THR A 89 7.49 -8.41 -3.70
CA THR A 89 6.83 -7.43 -2.85
C THR A 89 6.44 -8.07 -1.52
N VAL A 90 6.88 -7.45 -0.44
CA VAL A 90 6.48 -7.79 0.92
C VAL A 90 5.50 -6.74 1.44
N THR A 91 4.61 -7.15 2.35
CA THR A 91 3.63 -6.25 2.98
C THR A 91 3.82 -6.27 4.49
N LEU A 92 3.97 -5.08 5.08
CA LEU A 92 4.12 -4.84 6.50
C LEU A 92 2.95 -3.99 7.01
N TYR A 93 2.64 -4.13 8.29
CA TYR A 93 1.59 -3.36 8.96
C TYR A 93 2.15 -2.73 10.22
N ALA A 94 1.96 -1.42 10.37
CA ALA A 94 2.37 -0.69 11.56
C ALA A 94 1.47 0.53 11.78
N LYS A 95 0.96 0.72 13.00
CA LYS A 95 0.20 1.92 13.39
C LYS A 95 -1.02 2.22 12.51
N GLY A 96 -1.70 1.18 12.01
CA GLY A 96 -2.85 1.35 11.11
C GLY A 96 -2.47 1.76 9.69
N LEU A 97 -1.18 1.67 9.35
CA LEU A 97 -0.65 1.87 8.00
C LEU A 97 -0.22 0.52 7.41
N THR A 98 -0.40 0.41 6.10
CA THR A 98 0.14 -0.66 5.27
C THR A 98 1.39 -0.14 4.56
N CYS A 99 2.45 -0.93 4.56
CA CYS A 99 3.69 -0.66 3.85
C CYS A 99 3.96 -1.80 2.87
N GLU A 100 4.04 -1.49 1.59
CA GLU A 100 4.55 -2.41 0.57
C GLU A 100 6.01 -2.05 0.27
N ALA A 101 6.86 -3.06 0.15
CA ALA A 101 8.27 -2.87 -0.19
C ALA A 101 8.78 -3.96 -1.13
N ASP A 102 9.68 -3.60 -2.05
CA ASP A 102 10.28 -4.52 -3.03
C ASP A 102 11.65 -3.98 -3.44
N THR A 103 12.60 -4.88 -3.71
CA THR A 103 13.93 -4.53 -4.23
C THR A 103 13.90 -4.28 -5.74
N LEU A 104 12.88 -4.82 -6.42
CA LEU A 104 12.76 -4.90 -7.88
C LEU A 104 13.99 -5.49 -8.57
N GLY A 105 14.77 -6.33 -7.87
CA GLY A 105 16.03 -6.87 -8.38
C GLY A 105 17.10 -5.81 -8.64
N SER A 106 17.00 -4.62 -8.03
CA SER A 106 17.84 -3.47 -8.35
C SER A 106 19.28 -3.56 -7.85
N CYS A 107 19.58 -4.53 -6.97
CA CYS A 107 20.90 -4.72 -6.36
C CYS A 107 21.45 -3.50 -5.60
N GLY A 108 20.59 -2.58 -5.14
CA GLY A 108 21.03 -1.38 -4.43
C GLY A 108 19.91 -0.47 -3.92
N TYR A 109 18.64 -0.79 -4.19
CA TYR A 109 17.50 -0.02 -3.71
C TYR A 109 16.41 -0.91 -3.15
N VAL A 110 15.69 -0.36 -2.17
CA VAL A 110 14.38 -0.84 -1.75
C VAL A 110 13.37 0.25 -2.04
N TYR A 111 12.37 -0.07 -2.85
CA TYR A 111 11.24 0.79 -3.14
C TYR A 111 10.17 0.49 -2.12
N MET A 112 9.66 1.52 -1.45
CA MET A 112 8.59 1.37 -0.48
C MET A 112 7.45 2.34 -0.74
N THR A 113 6.23 1.92 -0.41
CA THR A 113 5.05 2.78 -0.39
C THR A 113 4.21 2.47 0.84
N VAL A 114 3.85 3.52 1.58
CA VAL A 114 3.08 3.48 2.82
C VAL A 114 1.77 4.22 2.63
N TYR A 115 0.66 3.63 3.05
CA TYR A 115 -0.67 4.21 2.94
C TYR A 115 -1.55 3.75 4.12
N PRO A 116 -2.62 4.49 4.46
CA PRO A 116 -3.53 4.07 5.53
C PRO A 116 -4.14 2.70 5.21
N THR A 117 -4.10 1.76 6.17
CA THR A 117 -4.74 0.46 6.00
C THR A 117 -6.25 0.67 5.87
N PRO A 118 -6.89 0.21 4.78
CA PRO A 118 -8.33 0.33 4.65
C PRO A 118 -9.00 -0.39 5.82
N VAL A 119 -9.75 0.36 6.63
CA VAL A 119 -10.62 -0.26 7.63
C VAL A 119 -11.71 -0.95 6.83
N ALA A 120 -11.70 -2.29 6.78
CA ALA A 120 -12.79 -3.03 6.17
C ALA A 120 -14.10 -2.49 6.78
N PRO A 121 -15.13 -2.15 5.96
CA PRO A 121 -16.41 -1.75 6.52
C PRO A 121 -16.85 -2.85 7.49
N PRO A 122 -17.39 -2.50 8.68
CA PRO A 122 -17.86 -3.51 9.61
C PRO A 122 -18.79 -4.44 8.84
N ILE A 123 -18.44 -5.73 8.79
CA ILE A 123 -19.31 -6.75 8.24
C ILE A 123 -20.63 -6.57 9.00
N LEU A 124 -21.66 -6.07 8.30
CA LEU A 124 -23.03 -6.17 8.79
C LEU A 124 -23.23 -7.66 9.02
N LYS A 125 -23.16 -8.09 10.28
CA LYS A 125 -23.50 -9.46 10.65
C LYS A 125 -24.86 -9.71 10.00
N PRO A 126 -25.02 -10.75 9.15
CA PRO A 126 -26.32 -11.06 8.61
C PRO A 126 -27.25 -11.17 9.80
N ASN A 127 -28.25 -10.28 9.77
CA ASN A 127 -29.33 -10.17 10.74
C ASN A 127 -29.71 -11.61 11.10
N GLN A 128 -29.53 -12.02 12.36
CA GLN A 128 -30.05 -13.31 12.79
C GLN A 128 -31.56 -13.17 12.67
N GLN A 129 -32.08 -13.58 11.51
CA GLN A 129 -33.48 -13.65 11.20
C GLN A 129 -34.06 -14.50 12.32
N THR A 130 -34.76 -13.85 13.25
CA THR A 130 -35.58 -14.54 14.24
C THR A 130 -36.46 -15.46 13.42
N LYS A 131 -36.21 -16.77 13.57
CA LYS A 131 -36.96 -17.82 12.91
C LYS A 131 -38.38 -17.71 13.46
N ALA A 132 -39.22 -16.89 12.84
CA ALA A 132 -40.65 -16.96 13.03
C ALA A 132 -41.05 -18.33 12.46
N SER A 133 -41.07 -19.33 13.34
CA SER A 133 -41.59 -20.65 13.02
C SER A 133 -42.98 -20.48 12.43
N ILE A 134 -43.15 -20.90 11.18
CA ILE A 134 -44.43 -20.98 10.45
C ILE A 134 -45.35 -22.07 11.07
N HIS A 135 -45.16 -22.40 12.36
CA HIS A 135 -45.94 -23.40 13.10
C HIS A 135 -46.77 -22.81 14.25
N GLN A 136 -47.05 -21.50 14.22
CA GLN A 136 -48.05 -20.88 15.12
C GLN A 136 -49.22 -20.19 14.39
N LEU A 137 -49.42 -20.40 13.09
CA LEU A 137 -50.55 -19.82 12.33
C LEU A 137 -51.60 -20.85 11.85
N THR A 138 -51.87 -21.88 12.66
CA THR A 138 -53.04 -22.76 12.50
C THR A 138 -53.92 -22.78 13.76
N LYS A 139 -54.11 -21.62 14.39
CA LYS A 139 -55.11 -21.48 15.46
C LYS A 139 -56.10 -20.33 15.28
N TYR A 140 -56.16 -19.73 14.09
CA TYR A 140 -57.17 -18.72 13.74
C TYR A 140 -57.68 -18.84 12.30
N PHE A 141 -57.85 -20.07 11.79
CA PHE A 141 -58.84 -20.44 10.79
C PHE A 141 -59.30 -21.87 11.07
#